data_AF-A0A7C3UQH2-F1
#
_entry.id   AF-A0A7C3UQH2-F1
#
_cell.length_a   1.000
_cell.length_b   1.000
_cell.length_c   1.000
_cell.angle_alpha   90.00
_cell.angle_beta   90.00
_cell.angle_gamma   90.00
#
_symmetry.space_group_name_H-M   'P 1'
#
loop_
_entity.id
_entity.type
_entity.pdbx_description
1 polymer ?
#
loop_
_entity_poly.entity_id
_entity_poly.type
_entity_poly.pdbx_seq_one_letter_code
_entity_poly.pdbx_strand_id
1 'polypeptide(L)'
;MIHFEKKFMLSILLFILFLIVLQIACADNSPVTDIIASDVPNDDGSAIQLKWKKSLDVLTYEILRSELSGDMKSVGKVNADSNEYIDTKLERNKAYYYIIRAKDKSGKYSDSPIIGPVIPTAQWFNMKMLPVGIAVIVFSALVIFYIFYAKSGKNIFIRRIAGLDAIDEAIGRATEMGSHILYISGTGSIRSIATIASMNILARVARLSAEYNTPLYIPCNDPVVMNIEREIVQNAHVDAGHPETYSQDKIYFVAEEQFAYAAAVDGIIMRERPATIFYMGSFLAESLIFSEVGSASGAVQIAGTDSITQLPFFITTCDYTLMGEELYAASAYLSKDPLLLGSLKGQDYGKLAVVVLILIGVVMQLIGFDWFINMMSIR
;
A
#
# COMPACT_ATOMS: atom_id res chain seq x y z
N MET A 1 40.95 -23.59 84.05
CA MET A 1 41.25 -24.05 82.67
C MET A 1 40.02 -24.09 81.78
N ILE A 2 38.88 -24.67 82.22
CA ILE A 2 37.63 -24.84 81.43
C ILE A 2 36.94 -23.53 81.00
N HIS A 3 37.10 -22.44 81.76
CA HIS A 3 36.45 -21.15 81.45
C HIS A 3 37.12 -20.36 80.31
N PHE A 4 38.40 -20.65 80.03
CA PHE A 4 39.16 -19.98 78.97
C PHE A 4 38.87 -20.59 77.60
N GLU A 5 38.71 -21.91 77.53
CA GLU A 5 38.37 -22.63 76.28
C GLU A 5 36.98 -22.26 75.75
N LYS A 6 35.98 -22.05 76.63
CA LYS A 6 34.63 -21.62 76.21
C LYS A 6 34.61 -20.23 75.56
N LYS A 7 35.38 -19.27 76.09
CA LYS A 7 35.48 -17.93 75.49
C LYS A 7 36.22 -17.96 74.15
N PHE A 8 37.27 -18.78 74.04
CA PHE A 8 38.02 -18.95 72.81
C PHE A 8 37.16 -19.60 71.70
N MET A 9 36.42 -20.66 72.03
CA MET A 9 35.47 -21.28 71.10
C MET A 9 34.34 -20.33 70.68
N LEU A 10 33.80 -19.53 71.61
CA LEU A 10 32.74 -18.57 71.29
C LEU A 10 33.24 -17.46 70.35
N SER A 11 34.48 -16.98 70.53
CA SER A 11 35.11 -16.03 69.61
C SER A 11 35.35 -16.62 68.22
N ILE A 12 35.76 -17.88 68.11
CA ILE A 12 35.90 -18.56 66.82
C ILE A 12 34.54 -18.71 66.13
N LEU A 13 33.50 -19.11 66.89
CA LEU A 13 32.15 -19.24 66.36
C LEU A 13 31.59 -17.88 65.87
N LEU A 14 31.80 -16.81 66.63
CA LEU A 14 31.43 -15.44 66.25
C LEU A 14 32.22 -14.95 65.03
N PHE A 15 33.49 -15.30 64.91
CA PHE A 15 34.32 -14.94 63.76
C PHE A 15 33.91 -15.70 62.49
N ILE A 16 33.57 -16.99 62.61
CA ILE A 16 33.00 -17.79 61.51
C ILE A 16 31.63 -17.24 61.11
N LEU A 17 30.77 -16.90 62.08
CA LEU A 17 29.47 -16.29 61.81
C LEU A 17 29.64 -14.91 61.12
N PHE A 18 30.62 -14.12 61.55
CA PHE A 18 30.97 -12.85 60.93
C PHE A 18 31.49 -13.03 59.50
N LEU A 19 32.34 -14.04 59.25
CA LEU A 19 32.81 -14.39 57.90
C LEU A 19 31.67 -14.86 56.98
N ILE A 20 30.73 -15.64 57.50
CA ILE A 20 29.54 -16.09 56.77
C ILE A 20 28.61 -14.91 56.46
N VAL A 21 28.40 -14.00 57.42
CA VAL A 21 27.63 -12.76 57.21
C VAL A 21 28.33 -11.84 56.22
N LEU A 22 29.67 -11.77 56.22
CA LEU A 22 30.46 -11.00 55.26
C LEU A 22 30.38 -11.61 53.84
N GLN A 23 30.35 -12.94 53.72
CA GLN A 23 30.12 -13.64 52.46
C GLN A 23 28.70 -13.39 51.90
N ILE A 24 27.68 -13.38 52.76
CA ILE A 24 26.30 -13.08 52.38
C ILE A 24 26.15 -11.58 52.02
N ALA A 25 26.89 -10.69 52.67
CA ALA A 25 26.91 -9.26 52.38
C ALA A 25 27.67 -8.91 51.07
N CYS A 26 28.45 -9.85 50.52
CA CYS A 26 29.22 -9.68 49.28
C CYS A 26 28.69 -10.53 48.12
N ALA A 27 27.41 -10.93 48.16
CA ALA A 27 26.71 -11.36 46.96
C ALA A 27 26.42 -10.13 46.08
N ASP A 28 27.48 -9.58 45.47
CA ASP A 28 27.36 -8.44 44.58
C ASP A 28 26.86 -8.94 43.23
N ASN A 29 25.67 -8.46 42.83
CA ASN A 29 25.12 -8.63 41.49
C ASN A 29 26.18 -8.17 40.48
N SER A 30 26.76 -9.12 39.75
CA SER A 30 27.88 -8.84 38.86
C SER A 30 27.36 -8.06 37.65
N PRO A 31 27.90 -6.85 37.38
CA PRO A 31 27.44 -6.04 36.26
C PRO A 31 27.63 -6.79 34.95
N VAL A 32 26.82 -6.44 33.94
CA VAL A 32 26.91 -7.05 32.61
C VAL A 32 28.25 -6.71 31.97
N THR A 33 28.96 -7.73 31.49
CA THR A 33 30.27 -7.60 30.83
C THR A 33 30.20 -8.00 29.35
N ASP A 34 31.28 -7.71 28.61
CA ASP A 34 31.46 -8.06 27.19
C ASP A 34 30.32 -7.57 26.28
N ILE A 35 29.94 -6.30 26.44
CA ILE A 35 28.83 -5.70 25.69
C ILE A 35 29.36 -5.17 24.36
N ILE A 36 28.72 -5.61 23.29
CA ILE A 36 28.96 -5.20 21.92
C ILE A 36 27.69 -4.53 21.42
N ALA A 37 27.82 -3.27 21.01
CA ALA A 37 26.78 -2.55 20.30
C ALA A 37 27.26 -2.30 18.87
N SER A 38 26.47 -2.74 17.90
CA SER A 38 26.79 -2.59 16.47
C SER A 38 25.56 -2.29 15.66
N ASP A 39 25.75 -1.60 14.53
CA ASP A 39 24.70 -1.40 13.53
C ASP A 39 24.14 -2.75 13.05
N VAL A 40 22.83 -2.80 12.76
CA VAL A 40 22.20 -4.06 12.32
C VAL A 40 22.58 -4.30 10.86
N PRO A 41 23.12 -5.48 10.50
CA PRO A 41 23.39 -5.79 9.10
C PRO A 41 22.10 -6.03 8.32
N ASN A 42 22.09 -5.62 7.05
CA ASN A 42 20.97 -5.71 6.10
C ASN A 42 19.68 -5.05 6.60
N ASP A 43 19.80 -3.86 7.21
CA ASP A 43 18.65 -3.06 7.63
C ASP A 43 18.59 -1.71 6.89
N ASP A 44 17.58 -0.92 7.23
CA ASP A 44 17.38 0.41 6.68
C ASP A 44 18.06 1.50 7.53
N GLY A 45 19.00 1.15 8.42
CA GLY A 45 19.69 2.07 9.32
C GLY A 45 18.81 2.61 10.44
N SER A 46 17.77 1.88 10.83
CA SER A 46 16.85 2.26 11.91
C SER A 46 16.99 1.41 13.17
N ALA A 47 17.99 0.53 13.22
CA ALA A 47 18.19 -0.37 14.34
C ALA A 47 19.65 -0.53 14.77
N ILE A 48 19.86 -0.83 16.06
CA ILE A 48 21.16 -1.18 16.64
C ILE A 48 21.01 -2.50 17.38
N GLN A 49 21.94 -3.42 17.14
CA GLN A 49 22.03 -4.68 17.84
C GLN A 49 22.97 -4.57 19.04
N LEU A 50 22.46 -4.95 20.20
CA LEU A 50 23.22 -5.09 21.44
C LEU A 50 23.38 -6.57 21.75
N LYS A 51 24.61 -7.02 22.02
CA LYS A 51 24.93 -8.37 22.49
C LYS A 51 25.79 -8.28 23.74
N TRP A 52 25.58 -9.16 24.71
CA TRP A 52 26.34 -9.15 25.96
C TRP A 52 26.54 -10.55 26.53
N LYS A 53 27.43 -10.68 27.52
CA LYS A 53 27.58 -11.91 28.29
C LYS A 53 26.59 -11.92 29.44
N LYS A 54 25.91 -13.05 29.63
CA LYS A 54 24.93 -13.23 30.72
C LYS A 54 25.61 -13.14 32.09
N SER A 55 25.06 -12.32 32.97
CA SER A 55 25.43 -12.24 34.40
C SER A 55 24.68 -13.31 35.22
N LEU A 56 25.32 -13.77 36.30
CA LEU A 56 24.72 -14.70 37.27
C LEU A 56 23.68 -13.97 38.15
N ASP A 57 22.67 -14.71 38.63
CA ASP A 57 21.62 -14.22 39.55
C ASP A 57 20.76 -13.04 39.06
N VAL A 58 20.68 -12.84 37.75
CA VAL A 58 19.79 -11.85 37.12
C VAL A 58 18.39 -12.41 36.90
N LEU A 59 17.38 -11.56 37.10
CA LEU A 59 15.97 -11.81 36.75
C LEU A 59 15.61 -11.19 35.39
N THR A 60 16.02 -9.94 35.17
CA THR A 60 15.73 -9.19 33.94
C THR A 60 16.87 -8.24 33.59
N TYR A 61 17.11 -8.04 32.30
CA TYR A 61 17.92 -6.94 31.78
C TYR A 61 17.03 -5.81 31.29
N GLU A 62 17.36 -4.58 31.65
CA GLU A 62 16.73 -3.35 31.17
C GLU A 62 17.74 -2.61 30.28
N ILE A 63 17.33 -2.30 29.05
CA ILE A 63 18.16 -1.59 28.08
C ILE A 63 17.81 -0.11 28.17
N LEU A 64 18.82 0.69 28.46
CA LEU A 64 18.74 2.14 28.54
C LEU A 64 19.45 2.74 27.33
N ARG A 65 18.86 3.77 26.73
CA ARG A 65 19.42 4.52 25.61
C ARG A 65 19.48 6.00 25.94
N SER A 66 20.53 6.67 25.47
CA SER A 66 20.63 8.12 25.45
C SER A 66 21.13 8.62 24.09
N GLU A 67 20.71 9.82 23.74
CA GLU A 67 21.28 10.64 22.66
C GLU A 67 22.25 11.63 23.32
N LEU A 68 23.38 11.95 22.65
CA LEU A 68 24.49 12.75 23.19
C LEU A 68 24.05 13.79 24.25
N SER A 69 24.50 13.60 25.50
CA SER A 69 24.26 14.44 26.69
C SER A 69 22.86 14.42 27.35
N GLY A 70 21.96 13.52 26.94
CA GLY A 70 20.64 13.34 27.57
C GLY A 70 20.58 12.28 28.68
N ASP A 71 19.48 12.29 29.44
CA ASP A 71 19.17 11.24 30.42
C ASP A 71 18.97 9.88 29.75
N MET A 72 19.47 8.83 30.39
CA MET A 72 19.29 7.44 29.98
C MET A 72 17.81 7.02 30.12
N LYS A 73 17.15 6.74 29.00
CA LYS A 73 15.74 6.31 28.93
C LYS A 73 15.63 4.82 28.68
N SER A 74 14.73 4.14 29.37
CA SER A 74 14.44 2.72 29.15
C SER A 74 13.77 2.53 27.79
N VAL A 75 14.38 1.72 26.93
CA VAL A 75 13.88 1.40 25.58
C VAL A 75 13.34 -0.02 25.48
N GLY A 76 13.74 -0.91 26.39
CA GLY A 76 13.27 -2.29 26.40
C GLY A 76 13.70 -3.09 27.62
N LYS A 77 13.04 -4.23 27.83
CA LYS A 77 13.37 -5.20 28.87
C LYS A 77 13.39 -6.60 28.29
N VAL A 78 14.37 -7.40 28.70
CA VAL A 78 14.49 -8.80 28.30
C VAL A 78 14.72 -9.67 29.54
N ASN A 79 14.39 -10.96 29.42
CA ASN A 79 14.53 -11.92 30.51
C ASN A 79 16.00 -12.27 30.74
N ALA A 80 16.31 -12.88 31.88
CA ALA A 80 17.66 -13.35 32.22
C ALA A 80 18.27 -14.32 31.18
N ASP A 81 17.44 -15.04 30.43
CA ASP A 81 17.89 -15.96 29.39
C ASP A 81 18.28 -15.28 28.07
N SER A 82 17.99 -13.99 27.92
CA SER A 82 18.36 -13.22 26.73
C SER A 82 19.76 -12.63 26.89
N ASN A 83 20.54 -12.66 25.81
CA ASN A 83 21.87 -12.06 25.71
C ASN A 83 22.00 -11.11 24.50
N GLU A 84 20.86 -10.76 23.91
CA GLU A 84 20.75 -9.93 22.73
C GLU A 84 19.48 -9.06 22.82
N TYR A 85 19.58 -7.83 22.31
CA TYR A 85 18.46 -6.92 22.13
C TYR A 85 18.68 -6.09 20.87
N ILE A 86 17.64 -5.91 20.06
CA ILE A 86 17.67 -5.03 18.90
C ILE A 86 16.84 -3.81 19.25
N ASP A 87 17.49 -2.66 19.39
CA ASP A 87 16.77 -1.40 19.51
C ASP A 87 16.33 -0.96 18.10
N THR A 88 15.05 -0.61 17.96
CA THR A 88 14.43 -0.27 16.67
C THR A 88 13.84 1.13 16.73
N LYS A 89 13.43 1.67 15.57
CA LYS A 89 12.85 3.03 15.44
C LYS A 89 13.86 4.13 15.77
N LEU A 90 15.12 3.93 15.39
CA LEU A 90 16.19 4.91 15.51
C LEU A 90 16.22 5.83 14.29
N GLU A 91 16.62 7.08 14.51
CA GLU A 91 16.98 8.01 13.45
C GLU A 91 18.34 7.65 12.83
N ARG A 92 18.39 7.57 11.50
CA ARG A 92 19.59 7.27 10.71
C ARG A 92 20.70 8.29 10.97
N ASN A 93 21.95 7.83 10.95
CA ASN A 93 23.15 8.66 11.09
C ASN A 93 23.25 9.45 12.41
N LYS A 94 22.48 9.07 13.44
CA LYS A 94 22.51 9.69 14.76
C LYS A 94 23.28 8.80 15.76
N ALA A 95 24.08 9.42 16.62
CA ALA A 95 24.86 8.69 17.62
C ALA A 95 24.02 8.35 18.85
N TYR A 96 23.99 7.06 19.20
CA TYR A 96 23.33 6.55 20.40
C TYR A 96 24.33 5.94 21.38
N TYR A 97 23.96 6.03 22.66
CA TYR A 97 24.68 5.44 23.78
C TYR A 97 23.75 4.52 24.55
N TYR A 98 24.28 3.39 25.04
CA TYR A 98 23.50 2.38 25.74
C TYR A 98 24.09 2.02 27.10
N ILE A 99 23.22 1.64 28.03
CA ILE A 99 23.57 0.95 29.28
C ILE A 99 22.65 -0.27 29.41
N ILE A 100 23.20 -1.40 29.83
CA ILE A 100 22.43 -2.59 30.19
C ILE A 100 22.39 -2.68 31.70
N ARG A 101 21.20 -2.53 32.26
CA ARG A 101 20.92 -2.59 33.69
C ARG A 101 20.39 -3.97 34.04
N ALA A 102 21.17 -4.76 34.78
CA ALA A 102 20.73 -6.05 35.28
C ALA A 102 20.02 -5.90 36.63
N LYS A 103 18.87 -6.55 36.79
CA LYS A 103 18.09 -6.59 38.03
C LYS A 103 18.11 -7.99 38.61
N ASP A 104 18.49 -8.14 39.87
CA ASP A 104 18.48 -9.43 40.57
C ASP A 104 17.12 -9.78 41.20
N LYS A 105 17.02 -10.96 41.80
CA LYS A 105 15.82 -11.43 42.52
C LYS A 105 15.51 -10.62 43.79
N SER A 106 16.49 -9.91 44.35
CA SER A 106 16.33 -9.02 45.51
C SER A 106 15.85 -7.62 45.14
N GLY A 107 15.82 -7.31 43.83
CA GLY A 107 15.43 -6.02 43.28
C GLY A 107 16.56 -5.00 43.16
N LYS A 108 17.82 -5.39 43.43
CA LYS A 108 19.00 -4.53 43.27
C LYS A 108 19.43 -4.47 41.80
N TYR A 109 19.81 -3.28 41.38
CA TYR A 109 20.26 -2.99 40.02
C TYR A 109 21.79 -2.91 39.94
N SER A 110 22.35 -3.41 38.85
CA SER A 110 23.76 -3.25 38.47
C SER A 110 23.85 -2.78 37.03
N ASP A 111 24.45 -1.63 36.81
CA ASP A 111 24.58 -1.00 35.48
C ASP A 111 25.89 -1.42 34.82
N SER A 112 25.85 -1.60 33.50
CA SER A 112 27.05 -1.75 32.70
C SER A 112 27.79 -0.43 32.48
N PRO A 113 29.04 -0.46 32.00
CA PRO A 113 29.66 0.71 31.38
C PRO A 113 28.80 1.24 30.22
N ILE A 114 28.91 2.54 29.93
CA ILE A 114 28.26 3.17 28.78
C ILE A 114 28.91 2.63 27.49
N ILE A 115 28.09 2.16 26.55
CA ILE A 115 28.52 1.72 25.23
C ILE A 115 28.13 2.77 24.19
N GLY A 116 29.08 3.21 23.37
CA GLY A 116 28.84 4.13 22.27
C GLY A 116 30.01 5.08 22.00
N PRO A 117 29.89 5.97 21.01
CA PRO A 117 28.72 6.13 20.14
C PRO A 117 28.57 4.98 19.15
N VAL A 118 27.33 4.54 18.92
CA VAL A 118 26.97 3.67 17.78
C VAL A 118 25.99 4.43 16.90
N ILE A 119 26.26 4.40 15.60
CA ILE A 119 25.52 5.16 14.59
C ILE A 119 24.86 4.14 13.67
N PRO A 120 23.51 4.11 13.57
CA PRO A 120 22.84 3.22 12.65
C PRO A 120 22.87 3.82 11.25
N THR A 121 23.28 3.04 10.26
CA THR A 121 23.49 3.52 8.89
C THR A 121 22.67 2.71 7.90
N ALA A 122 21.98 3.39 6.99
CA ALA A 122 21.20 2.70 5.97
C ALA A 122 22.15 2.01 4.98
N GLN A 123 21.99 0.70 4.81
CA GLN A 123 22.79 -0.08 3.89
C GLN A 123 22.16 -0.07 2.50
N TRP A 124 23.00 -0.05 1.46
CA TRP A 124 22.55 -0.01 0.06
C TRP A 124 21.81 -1.28 -0.36
N PHE A 125 22.16 -2.43 0.21
CA PHE A 125 21.59 -3.72 -0.13
C PHE A 125 21.10 -4.45 1.11
N ASN A 126 19.82 -4.83 1.10
CA ASN A 126 19.23 -5.71 2.09
C ASN A 126 19.11 -7.12 1.51
N MET A 127 20.00 -8.03 1.92
CA MET A 127 19.98 -9.42 1.46
C MET A 127 18.70 -10.18 1.85
N LYS A 128 17.97 -9.73 2.88
CA LYS A 128 16.67 -10.32 3.26
C LYS A 128 15.58 -10.01 2.22
N MET A 129 15.74 -8.92 1.46
CA MET A 129 14.80 -8.53 0.40
C MET A 129 15.22 -9.05 -0.98
N LEU A 130 16.28 -9.87 -1.05
CA LEU A 130 16.78 -10.42 -2.32
C LEU A 130 15.68 -11.17 -3.12
N PRO A 131 14.82 -12.02 -2.52
CA PRO A 131 13.74 -12.68 -3.25
C PRO A 131 12.74 -11.69 -3.87
N VAL A 132 12.43 -10.61 -3.16
CA VAL A 132 11.56 -9.53 -3.66
C VAL A 132 12.23 -8.81 -4.83
N GLY A 133 13.53 -8.49 -4.72
CA GLY A 133 14.30 -7.87 -5.80
C GLY A 133 14.34 -8.73 -7.07
N ILE A 134 14.58 -10.04 -6.92
CA ILE A 134 14.53 -10.99 -8.05
C ILE A 134 13.13 -11.03 -8.67
N ALA A 135 12.08 -11.09 -7.85
CA ALA A 135 10.69 -11.09 -8.33
C ALA A 135 10.37 -9.82 -9.14
N VAL A 136 10.80 -8.64 -8.68
CA VAL A 136 10.63 -7.36 -9.40
C VAL A 136 11.37 -7.36 -10.73
N ILE A 137 12.61 -7.87 -10.77
CA ILE A 137 13.39 -7.98 -12.02
C ILE A 137 12.69 -8.92 -13.00
N VAL A 138 12.25 -10.10 -12.55
CA VAL A 138 11.56 -11.09 -13.40
C VAL A 138 10.25 -10.51 -13.93
N PHE A 139 9.45 -9.86 -13.07
CA PHE A 139 8.21 -9.21 -13.47
C PHE A 139 8.46 -8.10 -14.49
N SER A 140 9.47 -7.25 -14.27
CA SER A 140 9.83 -6.17 -15.20
C SER A 140 10.30 -6.74 -16.55
N ALA A 141 11.15 -7.76 -16.53
CA ALA A 141 11.62 -8.44 -17.75
C ALA A 141 10.46 -9.07 -18.53
N LEU A 142 9.49 -9.66 -17.82
CA LEU A 142 8.30 -10.25 -18.42
C LEU A 142 7.41 -9.17 -19.08
N VAL A 143 7.18 -8.04 -18.42
CA VAL A 143 6.44 -6.90 -19.00
C VAL A 143 7.16 -6.37 -20.24
N ILE A 144 8.46 -6.12 -20.14
CA ILE A 144 9.29 -5.64 -21.27
C ILE A 144 9.24 -6.63 -22.44
N PHE A 145 9.35 -7.93 -22.17
CA PHE A 145 9.24 -8.98 -23.18
C PHE A 145 7.90 -8.90 -23.92
N TYR A 146 6.78 -8.79 -23.22
CA TYR A 146 5.46 -8.69 -23.86
C TYR A 146 5.25 -7.37 -24.62
N ILE A 147 5.86 -6.27 -24.19
CA ILE A 147 5.89 -5.01 -24.96
C ILE A 147 6.62 -5.21 -26.28
N PHE A 148 7.82 -5.81 -26.28
CA PHE A 148 8.54 -6.09 -27.53
C PHE A 148 7.81 -7.10 -28.41
N TYR A 149 7.17 -8.10 -27.81
CA TYR A 149 6.35 -9.08 -28.52
C TYR A 149 5.15 -8.41 -29.20
N ALA A 150 4.46 -7.48 -28.53
CA ALA A 150 3.36 -6.70 -29.09
C ALA A 150 3.82 -5.82 -30.26
N LYS A 151 4.95 -5.10 -30.07
CA LYS A 151 5.54 -4.24 -31.10
C LYS A 151 6.01 -5.00 -32.35
N SER A 152 6.24 -6.30 -32.24
CA SER A 152 6.62 -7.17 -33.36
C SER A 152 5.44 -7.49 -34.32
N GLY A 153 4.26 -6.89 -34.11
CA GLY A 153 3.09 -7.06 -34.98
C GLY A 153 2.35 -8.39 -34.78
N LYS A 154 2.67 -9.14 -33.73
CA LYS A 154 1.92 -10.34 -33.36
C LYS A 154 0.66 -9.95 -32.61
N ASN A 155 -0.47 -10.49 -33.03
CA ASN A 155 -1.75 -10.25 -32.37
C ASN A 155 -1.72 -10.86 -30.96
N ILE A 156 -1.79 -10.01 -29.94
CA ILE A 156 -1.93 -10.45 -28.55
C ILE A 156 -3.42 -10.62 -28.27
N PHE A 157 -3.83 -11.83 -27.88
CA PHE A 157 -5.18 -12.07 -27.39
C PHE A 157 -5.34 -11.49 -25.98
N ILE A 158 -6.33 -10.63 -25.80
CA ILE A 158 -6.66 -10.01 -24.51
C ILE A 158 -8.09 -10.38 -24.13
N ARG A 159 -8.34 -10.61 -22.82
CA ARG A 159 -9.64 -11.03 -22.28
C ARG A 159 -10.67 -9.90 -22.37
N ARG A 160 -11.67 -10.04 -23.25
CA ARG A 160 -12.78 -9.09 -23.41
C ARG A 160 -13.30 -8.59 -22.07
N ILE A 161 -13.50 -7.27 -22.00
CA ILE A 161 -14.05 -6.59 -20.83
C ILE A 161 -15.51 -6.27 -21.15
N ALA A 162 -16.44 -6.92 -20.45
CA ALA A 162 -17.87 -6.84 -20.77
C ALA A 162 -18.39 -5.39 -20.80
N GLY A 163 -17.93 -4.54 -19.88
CA GLY A 163 -18.32 -3.14 -19.84
C GLY A 163 -17.86 -2.31 -21.05
N LEU A 164 -16.85 -2.74 -21.80
CA LEU A 164 -16.41 -2.05 -23.03
C LEU A 164 -17.26 -2.42 -24.25
N ASP A 165 -17.70 -3.67 -24.34
CA ASP A 165 -18.62 -4.10 -25.40
C ASP A 165 -19.99 -3.43 -25.24
N ALA A 166 -20.41 -3.19 -23.99
CA ALA A 166 -21.65 -2.49 -23.67
C ALA A 166 -21.67 -1.02 -24.10
N ILE A 167 -20.51 -0.37 -24.30
CA ILE A 167 -20.44 1.04 -24.71
C ILE A 167 -21.11 1.25 -26.06
N ASP A 168 -20.76 0.41 -27.05
CA ASP A 168 -21.29 0.54 -28.41
C ASP A 168 -22.82 0.30 -28.42
N GLU A 169 -23.29 -0.69 -27.66
CA GLU A 169 -24.71 -1.02 -27.51
C GLU A 169 -25.50 0.10 -26.80
N ALA A 170 -24.94 0.67 -25.73
CA ALA A 170 -25.60 1.72 -24.96
C ALA A 170 -25.68 3.04 -25.74
N ILE A 171 -24.68 3.35 -26.55
CA ILE A 171 -24.73 4.50 -27.47
C ILE A 171 -25.75 4.24 -28.57
N GLY A 172 -25.73 3.06 -29.21
CA GLY A 172 -26.71 2.69 -30.23
C GLY A 172 -28.16 2.82 -29.75
N ARG A 173 -28.45 2.37 -28.52
CA ARG A 173 -29.77 2.56 -27.90
C ARG A 173 -30.13 4.03 -27.70
N ALA A 174 -29.19 4.86 -27.24
CA ALA A 174 -29.45 6.29 -27.07
C ALA A 174 -29.82 6.96 -28.41
N THR A 175 -29.13 6.58 -29.49
CA THR A 175 -29.46 6.99 -30.86
C THR A 175 -30.86 6.53 -31.27
N GLU A 176 -31.18 5.24 -31.08
CA GLU A 176 -32.46 4.65 -31.48
C GLU A 176 -33.65 5.27 -30.72
N MET A 177 -33.45 5.65 -29.46
CA MET A 177 -34.46 6.34 -28.65
C MET A 177 -34.59 7.83 -28.96
N GLY A 178 -33.71 8.39 -29.80
CA GLY A 178 -33.64 9.84 -30.05
C GLY A 178 -33.36 10.66 -28.78
N SER A 179 -32.70 10.04 -27.80
CA SER A 179 -32.35 10.66 -26.52
C SER A 179 -30.87 11.03 -26.50
N HIS A 180 -30.34 11.37 -25.32
CA HIS A 180 -28.97 11.81 -25.13
C HIS A 180 -28.20 10.92 -24.15
N ILE A 181 -26.89 11.08 -24.21
CA ILE A 181 -25.91 10.45 -23.33
C ILE A 181 -25.49 11.46 -22.27
N LEU A 182 -25.43 11.01 -21.02
CA LEU A 182 -24.80 11.75 -19.93
C LEU A 182 -23.47 11.09 -19.58
N TYR A 183 -22.38 11.84 -19.59
CA TYR A 183 -21.06 11.33 -19.19
C TYR A 183 -20.56 12.09 -17.97
N ILE A 184 -20.18 11.35 -16.93
CA ILE A 184 -19.75 11.87 -15.64
C ILE A 184 -18.36 11.32 -15.34
N SER A 185 -17.37 12.21 -15.30
CA SER A 185 -15.95 11.87 -15.05
C SER A 185 -15.57 11.71 -13.57
N GLY A 186 -16.53 11.93 -12.68
CA GLY A 186 -16.36 11.93 -11.23
C GLY A 186 -15.87 13.27 -10.67
N THR A 187 -15.34 13.26 -9.45
CA THR A 187 -14.86 14.46 -8.73
C THR A 187 -13.33 14.46 -8.58
N GLY A 188 -12.62 13.59 -9.31
CA GLY A 188 -11.18 13.51 -9.25
C GLY A 188 -10.50 14.54 -10.13
N SER A 189 -9.45 15.18 -9.60
CA SER A 189 -8.57 16.03 -10.42
C SER A 189 -7.84 15.24 -11.51
N ILE A 190 -7.33 15.92 -12.53
CA ILE A 190 -6.52 15.32 -13.61
C ILE A 190 -5.26 14.56 -13.12
N ARG A 191 -4.84 14.78 -11.87
CA ARG A 191 -3.73 14.02 -11.25
C ARG A 191 -4.13 12.58 -10.91
N SER A 192 -5.43 12.29 -10.82
CA SER A 192 -5.92 10.93 -10.59
C SER A 192 -5.77 10.09 -11.85
N ILE A 193 -5.22 8.89 -11.68
CA ILE A 193 -5.04 7.93 -12.77
C ILE A 193 -6.41 7.52 -13.33
N ALA A 194 -7.43 7.39 -12.48
CA ALA A 194 -8.79 7.06 -12.89
C ALA A 194 -9.42 8.16 -13.78
N THR A 195 -9.19 9.44 -13.45
CA THR A 195 -9.65 10.56 -14.28
C THR A 195 -8.97 10.54 -15.65
N ILE A 196 -7.66 10.26 -15.71
CA ILE A 196 -6.94 10.10 -16.99
C ILE A 196 -7.49 8.91 -17.79
N ALA A 197 -7.81 7.80 -17.12
CA ALA A 197 -8.41 6.64 -17.78
C ALA A 197 -9.81 6.95 -18.33
N SER A 198 -10.62 7.69 -17.58
CA SER A 198 -11.92 8.22 -18.03
C SER A 198 -11.78 9.03 -19.31
N MET A 199 -10.83 9.96 -19.39
CA MET A 199 -10.59 10.78 -20.59
C MET A 199 -10.38 9.95 -21.87
N ASN A 200 -9.68 8.81 -21.77
CA ASN A 200 -9.48 7.90 -22.90
C ASN A 200 -10.79 7.22 -23.35
N ILE A 201 -11.65 6.86 -22.39
CA ILE A 201 -12.97 6.31 -22.69
C ILE A 201 -13.87 7.39 -23.29
N LEU A 202 -13.83 8.61 -22.74
CA LEU A 202 -14.59 9.76 -23.24
C LEU A 202 -14.27 10.03 -24.71
N ALA A 203 -13.00 9.98 -25.12
CA ALA A 203 -12.61 10.17 -26.51
C ALA A 203 -13.36 9.21 -27.46
N ARG A 204 -13.52 7.94 -27.08
CA ARG A 204 -14.30 6.96 -27.86
C ARG A 204 -15.79 7.24 -27.82
N VAL A 205 -16.34 7.53 -26.64
CA VAL A 205 -17.78 7.85 -26.49
C VAL A 205 -18.13 9.08 -27.33
N ALA A 206 -17.30 10.13 -27.30
CA ALA A 206 -17.47 11.34 -28.07
C ALA A 206 -17.39 11.09 -29.58
N ARG A 207 -16.45 10.25 -30.03
CA ARG A 207 -16.34 9.87 -31.44
C ARG A 207 -17.61 9.16 -31.93
N LEU A 208 -18.10 8.16 -31.19
CA LEU A 208 -19.32 7.43 -31.54
C LEU A 208 -20.57 8.31 -31.46
N SER A 209 -20.63 9.20 -30.46
CA SER A 209 -21.67 10.22 -30.33
C SER A 209 -21.72 11.13 -31.57
N ALA A 210 -20.57 11.52 -32.11
CA ALA A 210 -20.49 12.31 -33.34
C ALA A 210 -20.92 11.49 -34.58
N GLU A 211 -20.40 10.26 -34.73
CA GLU A 211 -20.75 9.35 -35.85
C GLU A 211 -22.26 9.03 -35.91
N TYR A 212 -22.90 8.88 -34.76
CA TYR A 212 -24.34 8.61 -34.66
C TYR A 212 -25.20 9.86 -34.45
N ASN A 213 -24.60 11.06 -34.44
CA ASN A 213 -25.27 12.32 -34.14
C ASN A 213 -26.15 12.27 -32.86
N THR A 214 -25.63 11.64 -31.81
CA THR A 214 -26.30 11.49 -30.51
C THR A 214 -25.80 12.55 -29.55
N PRO A 215 -26.66 13.38 -28.93
CA PRO A 215 -26.19 14.43 -28.02
C PRO A 215 -25.45 13.85 -26.80
N LEU A 216 -24.28 14.43 -26.49
CA LEU A 216 -23.44 14.09 -25.34
C LEU A 216 -23.37 15.28 -24.39
N TYR A 217 -23.84 15.09 -23.15
CA TYR A 217 -23.79 16.08 -22.08
C TYR A 217 -22.78 15.67 -21.02
N ILE A 218 -21.98 16.63 -20.56
CA ILE A 218 -20.90 16.41 -19.60
C ILE A 218 -20.98 17.52 -18.54
N PRO A 219 -21.75 17.31 -17.45
CA PRO A 219 -21.65 18.18 -16.29
C PRO A 219 -20.32 17.93 -15.59
N CYS A 220 -19.62 19.00 -15.21
CA CYS A 220 -18.26 18.91 -14.66
C CYS A 220 -18.20 19.50 -13.24
N ASN A 221 -17.42 18.84 -12.38
CA ASN A 221 -17.11 19.31 -11.02
C ASN A 221 -15.81 20.14 -10.95
N ASP A 222 -14.86 19.93 -11.86
CA ASP A 222 -13.55 20.60 -11.88
C ASP A 222 -13.40 21.41 -13.19
N PRO A 223 -13.14 22.74 -13.15
CA PRO A 223 -12.99 23.57 -14.35
C PRO A 223 -11.78 23.20 -15.22
N VAL A 224 -10.71 22.64 -14.64
CA VAL A 224 -9.53 22.18 -15.37
C VAL A 224 -9.89 20.91 -16.14
N VAL A 225 -10.54 19.95 -15.48
CA VAL A 225 -11.01 18.71 -16.14
C VAL A 225 -12.02 19.05 -17.24
N MET A 226 -12.97 19.96 -16.99
CA MET A 226 -13.94 20.43 -18.00
C MET A 226 -13.27 20.93 -19.29
N ASN A 227 -12.19 21.72 -19.19
CA ASN A 227 -11.51 22.24 -20.38
C ASN A 227 -10.78 21.14 -21.15
N ILE A 228 -10.23 20.14 -20.45
CA ILE A 228 -9.64 18.96 -21.08
C ILE A 228 -10.71 18.12 -21.78
N GLU A 229 -11.87 17.92 -21.13
CA GLU A 229 -13.00 17.22 -21.72
C GLU A 229 -13.51 17.93 -22.98
N ARG A 230 -13.60 19.27 -22.97
CA ARG A 230 -13.94 20.05 -24.17
C ARG A 230 -12.98 19.80 -25.32
N GLU A 231 -11.68 19.84 -25.06
CA GLU A 231 -10.65 19.59 -26.07
C GLU A 231 -10.74 18.15 -26.62
N ILE A 232 -10.91 17.16 -25.74
CA ILE A 232 -11.05 15.75 -26.14
C ILE A 232 -12.29 15.55 -27.00
N VAL A 233 -13.44 16.08 -26.57
CA VAL A 233 -14.70 15.92 -27.30
C VAL A 233 -14.61 16.63 -28.64
N GLN A 234 -14.07 17.86 -28.69
CA GLN A 234 -13.87 18.60 -29.92
C GLN A 234 -12.98 17.83 -30.92
N ASN A 235 -11.83 17.34 -30.47
CA ASN A 235 -10.92 16.55 -31.31
C ASN A 235 -11.59 15.26 -31.79
N ALA A 236 -12.33 14.56 -30.93
CA ALA A 236 -13.04 13.34 -31.31
C ALA A 236 -14.12 13.59 -32.38
N HIS A 237 -14.81 14.74 -32.33
CA HIS A 237 -15.80 15.12 -33.35
C HIS A 237 -15.13 15.50 -34.69
N VAL A 238 -13.98 16.18 -34.64
CA VAL A 238 -13.16 16.48 -35.83
C VAL A 238 -12.64 15.18 -36.47
N ASP A 239 -12.11 14.26 -35.67
CA ASP A 239 -11.59 12.97 -36.12
C ASP A 239 -12.67 12.04 -36.69
N ALA A 240 -13.91 12.18 -36.21
CA ALA A 240 -15.09 11.52 -36.76
C ALA A 240 -15.57 12.12 -38.10
N GLY A 241 -15.06 13.31 -38.48
CA GLY A 241 -15.49 14.03 -39.68
C GLY A 241 -16.78 14.84 -39.49
N HIS A 242 -17.22 15.06 -38.25
CA HIS A 242 -18.46 15.75 -37.88
C HIS A 242 -18.23 16.94 -36.92
N PRO A 243 -17.32 17.88 -37.23
CA PRO A 243 -16.99 19.00 -36.33
C PRO A 243 -18.18 19.90 -36.01
N GLU A 244 -19.18 19.96 -36.88
CA GLU A 244 -20.42 20.74 -36.71
C GLU A 244 -21.33 20.22 -35.60
N THR A 245 -21.18 18.96 -35.21
CA THR A 245 -22.00 18.34 -34.14
C THR A 245 -21.49 18.70 -32.74
N TYR A 246 -20.25 19.21 -32.64
CA TYR A 246 -19.65 19.66 -31.38
C TYR A 246 -20.34 20.92 -30.86
N SER A 247 -20.67 20.91 -29.57
CA SER A 247 -21.21 22.08 -28.87
C SER A 247 -20.57 22.19 -27.49
N GLN A 248 -19.83 23.28 -27.29
CA GLN A 248 -19.17 23.57 -26.02
C GLN A 248 -20.17 23.75 -24.87
N ASP A 249 -21.39 24.23 -25.15
CA ASP A 249 -22.43 24.47 -24.14
C ASP A 249 -22.96 23.18 -23.51
N LYS A 250 -22.73 22.01 -24.13
CA LYS A 250 -23.08 20.70 -23.56
C LYS A 250 -22.05 20.20 -22.53
N ILE A 251 -20.91 20.89 -22.39
CA ILE A 251 -19.83 20.57 -21.46
C ILE A 251 -19.64 21.76 -20.53
N TYR A 252 -20.17 21.68 -19.32
CA TYR A 252 -20.31 22.84 -18.44
C TYR A 252 -20.04 22.52 -16.98
N PHE A 253 -19.46 23.51 -16.30
CA PHE A 253 -19.20 23.45 -14.88
C PHE A 253 -20.50 23.60 -14.09
N VAL A 254 -20.65 22.79 -13.05
CA VAL A 254 -21.84 22.75 -12.21
C VAL A 254 -21.53 23.26 -10.80
N ALA A 255 -20.68 22.53 -10.07
CA ALA A 255 -20.26 22.87 -8.71
C ALA A 255 -19.01 22.06 -8.36
N GLU A 256 -18.11 22.65 -7.56
CA GLU A 256 -16.89 21.98 -7.06
C GLU A 256 -17.17 21.17 -5.78
N GLU A 257 -18.13 21.59 -4.96
CA GLU A 257 -18.51 20.85 -3.76
C GLU A 257 -19.26 19.56 -4.14
N GLN A 258 -18.85 18.44 -3.52
CA GLN A 258 -19.26 17.09 -3.89
C GLN A 258 -20.78 16.87 -3.90
N PHE A 259 -21.49 17.28 -2.86
CA PHE A 259 -22.93 17.05 -2.73
C PHE A 259 -23.76 18.09 -3.49
N ALA A 260 -23.25 19.31 -3.67
CA ALA A 260 -23.83 20.30 -4.57
C ALA A 260 -23.76 19.80 -6.02
N TYR A 261 -22.62 19.23 -6.42
CA TYR A 261 -22.46 18.56 -7.70
C TYR A 261 -23.41 17.37 -7.82
N ALA A 262 -23.51 16.55 -6.75
CA ALA A 262 -24.41 15.41 -6.71
C ALA A 262 -25.87 15.79 -6.99
N ALA A 263 -26.40 16.71 -6.19
CA ALA A 263 -27.77 17.18 -6.30
C ALA A 263 -28.10 17.81 -7.67
N ALA A 264 -27.13 18.52 -8.26
CA ALA A 264 -27.33 19.15 -9.56
C ALA A 264 -27.36 18.13 -10.70
N VAL A 265 -26.47 17.14 -10.68
CA VAL A 265 -26.46 16.05 -11.67
C VAL A 265 -27.70 15.16 -11.53
N ASP A 266 -28.14 14.84 -10.31
CA ASP A 266 -29.41 14.13 -10.09
C ASP A 266 -30.60 14.90 -10.67
N GLY A 267 -30.63 16.21 -10.46
CA GLY A 267 -31.64 17.09 -11.04
C GLY A 267 -31.61 17.11 -12.57
N ILE A 268 -30.44 16.94 -13.19
CA ILE A 268 -30.31 16.77 -14.64
C ILE A 268 -30.88 15.40 -15.05
N ILE A 269 -30.47 14.31 -14.40
CA ILE A 269 -30.94 12.96 -14.70
C ILE A 269 -32.47 12.87 -14.62
N MET A 270 -33.07 13.44 -13.57
CA MET A 270 -34.52 13.38 -13.37
C MET A 270 -35.32 14.21 -14.39
N ARG A 271 -34.80 15.38 -14.80
CA ARG A 271 -35.49 16.28 -15.75
C ARG A 271 -35.31 15.83 -17.20
N GLU A 272 -34.08 15.55 -17.58
CA GLU A 272 -33.71 15.29 -18.97
C GLU A 272 -33.91 13.81 -19.34
N ARG A 273 -33.85 12.89 -18.36
CA ARG A 273 -34.02 11.44 -18.54
C ARG A 273 -33.13 10.86 -19.66
N PRO A 274 -31.79 10.92 -19.51
CA PRO A 274 -30.87 10.37 -20.50
C PRO A 274 -31.15 8.88 -20.73
N ALA A 275 -30.97 8.40 -21.97
CA ALA A 275 -31.10 6.98 -22.26
C ALA A 275 -29.91 6.17 -21.71
N THR A 276 -28.73 6.79 -21.65
CA THR A 276 -27.49 6.16 -21.23
C THR A 276 -26.69 7.10 -20.35
N ILE A 277 -26.15 6.58 -19.24
CA ILE A 277 -25.25 7.30 -18.34
C ILE A 277 -23.92 6.54 -18.20
N PHE A 278 -22.82 7.25 -18.42
CA PHE A 278 -21.48 6.76 -18.18
C PHE A 278 -20.91 7.38 -16.90
N TYR A 279 -20.52 6.54 -15.94
CA TYR A 279 -19.83 6.96 -14.72
C TYR A 279 -18.38 6.48 -14.75
N MET A 280 -17.46 7.28 -15.26
CA MET A 280 -16.08 6.83 -15.49
C MET A 280 -15.11 7.72 -14.73
N GLY A 281 -14.32 7.18 -13.81
CA GLY A 281 -13.26 7.94 -13.15
C GLY A 281 -13.23 7.78 -11.63
N SER A 282 -12.88 8.87 -10.96
CA SER A 282 -12.68 8.91 -9.52
C SER A 282 -13.95 9.40 -8.84
N PHE A 283 -14.57 8.53 -8.06
CA PHE A 283 -15.80 8.84 -7.34
C PHE A 283 -15.61 8.66 -5.82
N LEU A 284 -16.45 9.36 -5.08
CA LEU A 284 -16.62 9.22 -3.64
C LEU A 284 -18.09 8.83 -3.37
N ALA A 285 -18.65 9.30 -2.25
CA ALA A 285 -19.99 8.95 -1.78
C ALA A 285 -21.14 9.30 -2.75
N GLU A 286 -20.92 10.22 -3.69
CA GLU A 286 -21.88 10.60 -4.73
C GLU A 286 -22.14 9.47 -5.74
N SER A 287 -21.23 8.48 -5.85
CA SER A 287 -21.39 7.34 -6.77
C SER A 287 -22.72 6.60 -6.60
N LEU A 288 -23.08 6.25 -5.36
CA LEU A 288 -24.34 5.56 -5.06
C LEU A 288 -25.56 6.44 -5.32
N ILE A 289 -25.45 7.73 -5.00
CA ILE A 289 -26.53 8.70 -5.19
C ILE A 289 -26.85 8.78 -6.69
N PHE A 290 -25.82 9.00 -7.51
CA PHE A 290 -25.93 9.07 -8.95
C PHE A 290 -26.53 7.80 -9.55
N SER A 291 -26.00 6.65 -9.16
CA SER A 291 -26.34 5.40 -9.82
C SER A 291 -27.74 4.89 -9.44
N GLU A 292 -28.22 5.21 -8.23
CA GLU A 292 -29.60 4.93 -7.83
C GLU A 292 -30.58 5.82 -8.59
N VAL A 293 -30.27 7.12 -8.72
CA VAL A 293 -31.12 8.07 -9.47
C VAL A 293 -31.13 7.73 -10.96
N GLY A 294 -29.98 7.37 -11.52
CA GLY A 294 -29.85 6.89 -12.90
C GLY A 294 -30.68 5.62 -13.14
N SER A 295 -30.61 4.66 -12.22
CA SER A 295 -31.41 3.42 -12.29
C SER A 295 -32.90 3.72 -12.22
N ALA A 296 -33.32 4.56 -11.28
CA ALA A 296 -34.70 5.00 -11.12
C ALA A 296 -35.22 5.80 -12.34
N SER A 297 -34.33 6.45 -13.10
CA SER A 297 -34.70 7.15 -14.33
C SER A 297 -34.98 6.20 -15.50
N GLY A 298 -34.47 4.96 -15.43
CA GLY A 298 -34.55 3.94 -16.47
C GLY A 298 -33.39 3.98 -17.48
N ALA A 299 -32.33 4.75 -17.17
CA ALA A 299 -31.16 4.85 -18.02
C ALA A 299 -30.31 3.58 -17.96
N VAL A 300 -29.68 3.22 -19.07
CA VAL A 300 -28.61 2.22 -19.05
C VAL A 300 -27.37 2.84 -18.44
N GLN A 301 -26.78 2.16 -17.47
CA GLN A 301 -25.66 2.69 -16.70
C GLN A 301 -24.42 1.83 -16.89
N ILE A 302 -23.33 2.47 -17.33
CA ILE A 302 -22.01 1.84 -17.44
C ILE A 302 -21.05 2.63 -16.57
N ALA A 303 -20.52 1.97 -15.54
CA ALA A 303 -19.63 2.58 -14.58
C ALA A 303 -18.20 2.04 -14.70
N GLY A 304 -17.23 2.78 -14.19
CA GLY A 304 -15.83 2.38 -14.10
C GLY A 304 -15.07 3.23 -13.10
N THR A 305 -14.50 2.58 -12.09
CA THR A 305 -13.69 3.26 -11.06
C THR A 305 -12.62 2.33 -10.51
N ASP A 306 -11.56 2.89 -9.95
CA ASP A 306 -10.52 2.15 -9.23
C ASP A 306 -10.66 2.22 -7.71
N SER A 307 -11.65 2.96 -7.23
CA SER A 307 -11.93 3.09 -5.81
C SER A 307 -12.59 1.83 -5.26
N ILE A 308 -11.83 1.08 -4.44
CA ILE A 308 -12.30 -0.16 -3.79
C ILE A 308 -13.54 0.10 -2.91
N THR A 309 -13.68 1.31 -2.37
CA THR A 309 -14.82 1.67 -1.51
C THR A 309 -16.08 2.02 -2.29
N GLN A 310 -15.98 2.45 -3.56
CA GLN A 310 -17.14 2.82 -4.38
C GLN A 310 -17.56 1.71 -5.36
N LEU A 311 -16.66 0.80 -5.72
CA LEU A 311 -16.97 -0.34 -6.59
C LEU A 311 -18.23 -1.12 -6.19
N PRO A 312 -18.49 -1.42 -4.89
CA PRO A 312 -19.71 -2.11 -4.50
C PRO A 312 -20.99 -1.37 -4.90
N PHE A 313 -20.99 -0.04 -4.85
CA PHE A 313 -22.17 0.76 -5.21
C PHE A 313 -22.49 0.57 -6.70
N PHE A 314 -21.52 0.84 -7.58
CA PHE A 314 -21.71 0.66 -9.02
C PHE A 314 -22.05 -0.78 -9.43
N ILE A 315 -21.42 -1.79 -8.81
CA ILE A 315 -21.73 -3.20 -9.09
C ILE A 315 -23.20 -3.52 -8.78
N THR A 316 -23.78 -2.90 -7.76
CA THR A 316 -25.16 -3.19 -7.34
C THR A 316 -26.23 -2.40 -8.11
N THR A 317 -25.88 -1.22 -8.64
CA THR A 317 -26.85 -0.28 -9.22
C THR A 317 -26.73 -0.10 -10.74
N CYS A 318 -25.58 -0.45 -11.34
CA CYS A 318 -25.33 -0.25 -12.77
C CYS A 318 -25.39 -1.57 -13.54
N ASP A 319 -25.72 -1.49 -14.84
CA ASP A 319 -25.79 -2.67 -15.72
C ASP A 319 -24.41 -3.30 -15.95
N TYR A 320 -23.38 -2.46 -16.08
CA TYR A 320 -21.99 -2.88 -16.25
C TYR A 320 -21.05 -2.02 -15.42
N THR A 321 -20.06 -2.65 -14.79
CA THR A 321 -19.03 -1.95 -14.01
C THR A 321 -17.64 -2.44 -14.40
N LEU A 322 -16.77 -1.52 -14.82
CA LEU A 322 -15.34 -1.74 -15.02
C LEU A 322 -14.64 -1.67 -13.65
N MET A 323 -14.06 -2.80 -13.22
CA MET A 323 -13.46 -2.91 -11.90
C MET A 323 -11.96 -2.61 -11.92
N GLY A 324 -11.55 -1.48 -11.34
CA GLY A 324 -10.15 -1.16 -11.08
C GLY A 324 -9.26 -1.24 -12.30
N GLU A 325 -8.48 -2.31 -12.42
CA GLU A 325 -7.60 -2.54 -13.56
C GLU A 325 -8.32 -2.58 -14.91
N GLU A 326 -9.60 -2.93 -14.95
CA GLU A 326 -10.39 -2.91 -16.19
C GLU A 326 -10.57 -1.47 -16.72
N LEU A 327 -10.70 -0.48 -15.83
CA LEU A 327 -10.75 0.94 -16.20
C LEU A 327 -9.43 1.36 -16.86
N TYR A 328 -8.29 0.90 -16.32
CA TYR A 328 -6.97 1.19 -16.87
C TYR A 328 -6.71 0.46 -18.19
N ALA A 329 -7.09 -0.81 -18.25
CA ALA A 329 -6.99 -1.66 -19.43
C ALA A 329 -7.86 -1.13 -20.59
N ALA A 330 -8.96 -0.45 -20.31
CA ALA A 330 -9.82 0.15 -21.33
C ALA A 330 -9.02 0.96 -22.36
N SER A 331 -8.12 1.83 -21.91
CA SER A 331 -7.26 2.62 -22.81
C SER A 331 -6.47 1.75 -23.79
N ALA A 332 -5.91 0.62 -23.34
CA ALA A 332 -5.19 -0.33 -24.18
C ALA A 332 -6.13 -0.96 -25.22
N TYR A 333 -7.32 -1.38 -24.79
CA TYR A 333 -8.34 -1.96 -25.66
C TYR A 333 -8.81 -1.01 -26.76
N LEU A 334 -9.04 0.25 -26.40
CA LEU A 334 -9.60 1.26 -27.31
C LEU A 334 -8.55 1.75 -28.32
N SER A 335 -7.34 2.07 -27.84
CA SER A 335 -6.26 2.59 -28.69
C SER A 335 -5.58 1.52 -29.55
N LYS A 336 -5.65 0.25 -29.13
CA LYS A 336 -4.86 -0.87 -29.68
C LYS A 336 -3.35 -0.58 -29.74
N ASP A 337 -2.85 0.29 -28.86
CA ASP A 337 -1.42 0.63 -28.79
C ASP A 337 -0.62 -0.59 -28.30
N PRO A 338 0.35 -1.10 -29.09
CA PRO A 338 1.20 -2.22 -28.69
C PRO A 338 1.89 -2.04 -27.33
N LEU A 339 2.24 -0.81 -26.93
CA LEU A 339 2.85 -0.54 -25.63
C LEU A 339 1.90 -0.89 -24.48
N LEU A 340 0.65 -0.43 -24.58
CA LEU A 340 -0.37 -0.65 -23.56
C LEU A 340 -0.83 -2.11 -23.55
N LEU A 341 -1.05 -2.70 -24.73
CA LEU A 341 -1.45 -4.10 -24.87
C LEU A 341 -0.38 -5.06 -24.32
N GLY A 342 0.89 -4.83 -24.65
CA GLY A 342 2.00 -5.65 -24.15
C GLY A 342 2.20 -5.51 -22.64
N SER A 343 2.06 -4.29 -22.11
CA SER A 343 2.12 -4.04 -20.67
C SER A 343 1.01 -4.79 -19.92
N LEU A 344 -0.23 -4.68 -20.41
CA LEU A 344 -1.38 -5.37 -19.84
C LEU A 344 -1.17 -6.89 -19.82
N LYS A 345 -0.72 -7.47 -20.94
CA LYS A 345 -0.46 -8.91 -21.02
C LYS A 345 0.64 -9.38 -20.09
N GLY A 346 1.70 -8.59 -19.96
CA GLY A 346 2.78 -8.88 -19.02
C GLY A 346 2.30 -8.85 -17.57
N GLN A 347 1.51 -7.85 -17.20
CA GLN A 347 0.94 -7.77 -15.86
C GLN A 347 0.01 -8.95 -15.55
N ASP A 348 -0.83 -9.37 -16.49
CA ASP A 348 -1.73 -10.53 -16.33
C ASP A 348 -0.96 -11.83 -16.06
N TYR A 349 0.09 -12.10 -16.85
CA TYR A 349 0.94 -13.28 -16.63
C TYR A 349 1.75 -13.18 -15.34
N GLY A 350 2.19 -11.98 -14.97
CA GLY A 350 2.85 -11.75 -13.69
C GLY A 350 1.92 -12.08 -12.51
N LYS A 351 0.66 -11.64 -12.54
CA LYS A 351 -0.35 -12.00 -11.54
C LYS A 351 -0.59 -13.51 -11.52
N LEU A 352 -0.72 -14.15 -12.68
CA LEU A 352 -0.88 -15.60 -12.77
C LEU A 352 0.31 -16.33 -12.13
N ALA A 353 1.53 -15.88 -12.39
CA ALA A 353 2.73 -16.45 -11.78
C ALA A 353 2.71 -16.31 -10.24
N VAL A 354 2.29 -15.14 -9.73
CA VAL A 354 2.12 -14.93 -8.28
C VAL A 354 1.07 -15.87 -7.70
N VAL A 355 -0.09 -16.03 -8.36
CA VAL A 355 -1.14 -16.97 -7.91
C VAL A 355 -0.60 -18.40 -7.88
N VAL A 356 0.14 -18.83 -8.91
CA VAL A 356 0.76 -20.16 -8.94
C VAL A 356 1.77 -20.33 -7.81
N LEU A 357 2.62 -19.32 -7.54
CA LEU A 357 3.58 -19.35 -6.43
C LEU A 357 2.89 -19.44 -5.07
N ILE A 358 1.78 -18.73 -4.88
CA ILE A 358 0.96 -18.83 -3.66
C ILE A 358 0.42 -20.25 -3.51
N LEU A 359 -0.16 -20.83 -4.56
CA LEU A 359 -0.68 -22.20 -4.52
C LEU A 359 0.42 -23.23 -4.23
N ILE A 360 1.59 -23.09 -4.85
CA ILE A 360 2.76 -23.94 -4.56
C ILE A 360 3.16 -23.80 -3.09
N GLY A 361 3.23 -22.57 -2.56
CA GLY A 361 3.57 -22.33 -1.15
C GLY A 361 2.58 -22.96 -0.18
N VAL A 362 1.28 -22.87 -0.47
CA VAL A 362 0.22 -23.52 0.33
C VAL A 362 0.40 -25.04 0.32
N VAL A 363 0.61 -25.66 -0.86
CA VAL A 363 0.79 -27.11 -0.97
C VAL A 363 2.07 -27.59 -0.27
N MET A 364 3.18 -26.88 -0.45
CA MET A 364 4.45 -27.22 0.22
C MET A 364 4.33 -27.16 1.73
N GLN A 365 3.64 -26.15 2.26
CA GLN A 365 3.40 -26.03 3.69
C GLN A 365 2.54 -27.18 4.24
N LEU A 366 1.52 -27.61 3.50
CA LEU A 366 0.69 -28.75 3.88
C LEU A 366 1.47 -30.08 3.93
N ILE A 367 2.53 -30.21 3.12
CA ILE A 367 3.41 -31.40 3.10
C ILE A 367 4.52 -31.30 4.18
N GLY A 368 4.65 -30.16 4.87
CA GLY A 368 5.64 -29.94 5.93
C GLY A 368 7.00 -29.43 5.43
N PHE A 369 7.07 -28.89 4.21
CA PHE A 369 8.29 -28.27 3.68
C PHE A 369 8.29 -26.76 3.93
N ASP A 370 8.82 -26.33 5.07
CA ASP A 370 8.86 -24.91 5.48
C ASP A 370 9.86 -24.05 4.68
N TRP A 371 10.75 -24.67 3.90
CA TRP A 371 11.83 -23.97 3.18
C TRP A 371 11.31 -22.85 2.26
N PHE A 372 10.22 -23.11 1.52
CA PHE A 372 9.66 -22.15 0.58
C PHE A 372 9.11 -20.91 1.28
N ILE A 373 8.39 -21.10 2.40
CA ILE A 373 7.89 -19.99 3.20
C ILE A 373 9.05 -19.24 3.86
N ASN A 374 10.05 -19.94 4.39
CA ASN A 374 11.22 -19.30 5.00
C ASN A 374 12.01 -18.44 4.00
N MET A 375 12.09 -18.86 2.74
CA MET A 375 12.71 -18.07 1.67
C MET A 375 11.90 -16.82 1.33
N MET A 376 10.56 -16.91 1.33
CA MET A 376 9.67 -15.79 0.99
C MET A 376 9.33 -14.89 2.18
N SER A 377 9.67 -15.32 3.40
CA SER A 377 9.41 -14.61 4.64
C SER A 377 10.45 -13.50 4.85
N ILE A 378 10.02 -12.25 4.75
CA ILE A 378 10.81 -11.07 5.08
C ILE A 378 10.74 -10.91 6.62
N ARG A 379 11.75 -11.43 7.35
CA ARG A 379 11.89 -11.26 8.81
C ARG A 379 13.02 -10.32 9.19
#